data_AF-D6K668-F1
#
_entry.id   AF-D6K668-F1
#
_cell.length_a   1.000
_cell.length_b   1.000
_cell.length_c   1.000
_cell.angle_alpha   90.00
_cell.angle_beta   90.00
_cell.angle_gamma   90.00
#
_symmetry.space_group_name_H-M   'P 1'
#
loop_
_entity.id
_entity.type
_entity.pdbx_description
1 polymer ?
#
loop_
_entity_poly.entity_id
_entity_poly.type
_entity_poly.pdbx_seq_one_letter_code
_entity_poly.pdbx_strand_id
1 'polypeptide(L)'
;MSSSRGSRSLVAVAAGAVFALAGGCASGGDDTADESAPSPPALSPRPSATGQQPLTAAELAAALPRQGALPGYRVNSAPEARTGAEKSDHSVRPAACQPLEDARSGVFADSAAGARVPISPLKFAPPTETLTFTSYRPRGAAAHLASLTTALDACPSFSMPTRYGERVSVDVARAEDQVSAGDASVSFRLHWATTAKGFTSDTYVLVTTVRSGEAILTDVADTGVGSQLSDAKKRAFLPKPDERLLKSQADALGRAQHA
;
A
#
# COMPACT_ATOMS: atom_id res chain seq x y z
N MET A 1 -40.99 -35.66 -1.58
CA MET A 1 -41.20 -34.95 -0.30
C MET A 1 -40.68 -33.53 -0.53
N SER A 2 -41.50 -32.56 -0.95
CA SER A 2 -42.41 -31.70 -0.13
C SER A 2 -41.71 -31.22 1.15
N SER A 3 -41.64 -29.95 1.54
CA SER A 3 -41.92 -28.61 1.00
C SER A 3 -41.42 -27.66 2.12
N SER A 4 -40.92 -26.46 1.82
CA SER A 4 -41.43 -25.24 2.47
C SER A 4 -40.80 -23.98 1.90
N ARG A 5 -41.69 -23.06 1.54
CA ARG A 5 -41.46 -21.64 1.24
C ARG A 5 -41.79 -20.83 2.50
N GLY A 6 -41.15 -19.68 2.66
CA GLY A 6 -41.64 -18.52 3.42
C GLY A 6 -40.67 -17.36 3.17
N SER A 7 -40.91 -16.42 2.25
CA SER A 7 -41.87 -15.29 2.22
C SER A 7 -41.71 -14.21 3.29
N ARG A 8 -41.28 -13.02 2.82
CA ARG A 8 -41.77 -11.64 3.11
C ARG A 8 -41.47 -11.09 4.53
N SER A 9 -41.24 -9.78 4.80
CA SER A 9 -41.51 -8.52 4.08
C SER A 9 -40.84 -7.31 4.81
N LEU A 10 -40.60 -6.24 4.03
CA LEU A 10 -40.81 -4.79 4.29
C LEU A 10 -39.91 -3.90 5.21
N VAL A 11 -39.25 -2.93 4.54
CA VAL A 11 -39.27 -1.44 4.64
C VAL A 11 -39.15 -0.74 6.01
N ALA A 12 -38.20 0.20 6.09
CA ALA A 12 -38.39 1.50 6.76
C ALA A 12 -37.45 2.60 6.19
N VAL A 13 -38.00 3.81 6.09
CA VAL A 13 -37.46 5.08 5.58
C VAL A 13 -36.95 5.94 6.75
N ALA A 14 -35.88 6.73 6.55
CA ALA A 14 -35.60 7.97 7.31
C ALA A 14 -34.79 8.90 6.38
N ALA A 15 -35.31 10.03 5.89
CA ALA A 15 -35.63 11.30 6.56
C ALA A 15 -34.38 12.12 6.97
N GLY A 16 -33.94 12.98 6.03
CA GLY A 16 -33.52 14.38 6.16
C GLY A 16 -32.61 14.87 7.31
N ALA A 17 -31.58 15.63 6.93
CA ALA A 17 -31.28 16.93 7.54
C ALA A 17 -30.57 17.86 6.53
N VAL A 18 -31.13 19.06 6.39
CA VAL A 18 -30.60 20.25 5.71
C VAL A 18 -29.77 21.03 6.74
N PHE A 19 -28.59 21.54 6.38
CA PHE A 19 -28.00 22.68 7.10
C PHE A 19 -27.35 23.70 6.15
N ALA A 20 -27.43 24.94 6.62
CA ALA A 20 -27.39 26.20 5.90
C ALA A 20 -26.02 26.63 5.35
N LEU A 21 -26.13 27.51 4.35
CA LEU A 21 -25.13 28.43 3.86
C LEU A 21 -24.64 29.38 4.96
N ALA A 22 -23.34 29.65 4.99
CA ALA A 22 -22.79 30.88 5.56
C ALA A 22 -21.96 31.57 4.48
N GLY A 23 -22.48 32.71 4.01
CA GLY A 23 -21.74 33.66 3.20
C GLY A 23 -20.82 34.52 4.07
N GLY A 24 -19.71 34.95 3.47
CA GLY A 24 -18.78 35.89 4.07
C GLY A 24 -17.96 36.57 2.98
N CYS A 25 -18.55 37.58 2.34
CA CYS A 25 -17.80 38.63 1.66
C CYS A 25 -17.27 39.58 2.74
N ALA A 26 -15.95 39.73 2.82
CA ALA A 26 -15.33 40.90 3.41
C ALA A 26 -14.29 41.43 2.42
N SER A 27 -14.66 42.55 1.81
CA SER A 27 -13.79 43.45 1.05
C SER A 27 -13.20 44.46 2.03
N GLY A 28 -11.90 44.71 1.94
CA GLY A 28 -11.21 45.73 2.72
C GLY A 28 -9.71 45.69 2.43
N GLY A 29 -9.27 46.56 1.54
CA GLY A 29 -7.85 46.78 1.27
C GLY A 29 -7.21 47.66 2.33
N ASP A 30 -5.89 47.57 2.43
CA ASP A 30 -5.02 48.73 2.63
C ASP A 30 -3.61 48.38 2.14
N ASP A 31 -3.07 49.29 1.34
CA ASP A 31 -1.73 49.26 0.80
C ASP A 31 -0.71 49.48 1.93
N THR A 32 0.28 48.60 2.03
CA THR A 32 1.54 48.95 2.69
C THR A 32 2.66 48.38 1.84
N ALA A 33 3.36 49.28 1.15
CA ALA A 33 4.62 49.00 0.52
C ALA A 33 5.63 48.64 1.61
N ASP A 34 6.16 47.42 1.55
CA ASP A 34 7.38 47.10 2.27
C ASP A 34 8.28 46.20 1.42
N GLU A 35 9.56 46.41 1.67
CA GLU A 35 10.71 46.22 0.82
C GLU A 35 10.99 44.75 0.44
N SER A 36 11.21 44.53 -0.86
CA SER A 36 11.49 43.21 -1.44
C SER A 36 12.89 42.71 -1.07
N ALA A 37 12.97 41.71 -0.21
CA ALA A 37 14.08 40.76 -0.20
C ALA A 37 13.74 39.59 -1.17
N PRO A 38 14.67 39.17 -2.05
CA PRO A 38 14.40 38.11 -3.01
C PRO A 38 14.22 36.77 -2.29
N SER A 39 12.97 36.28 -2.27
CA SER A 39 12.66 34.91 -1.86
C SER A 39 13.25 33.94 -2.90
N PRO A 40 13.84 32.80 -2.47
CA PRO A 40 14.21 31.73 -3.39
C PRO A 40 12.94 31.26 -4.12
N PRO A 41 13.03 30.87 -5.40
CA PRO A 41 11.86 30.47 -6.18
C PRO A 41 11.16 29.33 -5.45
N ALA A 42 9.91 29.57 -5.06
CA ALA A 42 8.99 28.52 -4.64
C ALA A 42 8.96 27.49 -5.78
N LEU A 43 9.32 26.25 -5.46
CA LEU A 43 9.15 25.12 -6.39
C LEU A 43 7.66 25.05 -6.73
N SER A 44 7.30 25.56 -7.90
CA SER A 44 5.97 25.39 -8.45
C SER A 44 5.61 23.92 -8.39
N PRO A 45 4.42 23.54 -7.85
CA PRO A 45 3.93 22.18 -7.96
C PRO A 45 3.98 21.80 -9.44
N ARG A 46 4.75 20.76 -9.76
CA ARG A 46 4.80 20.24 -11.12
C ARG A 46 3.36 19.92 -11.51
N PRO A 47 2.84 20.45 -12.65
CA PRO A 47 1.48 20.15 -13.06
C PRO A 47 1.33 18.64 -13.15
N SER A 48 0.45 18.07 -12.34
CA SER A 48 0.05 16.67 -12.48
C SER A 48 -0.49 16.52 -13.90
N ALA A 49 0.17 15.69 -14.71
CA ALA A 49 -0.21 15.46 -16.09
C ALA A 49 -1.68 14.98 -16.12
N THR A 50 -2.58 15.90 -16.45
CA THR A 50 -3.99 15.60 -16.69
C THR A 50 -4.09 14.72 -17.93
N GLY A 51 -4.41 13.44 -17.73
CA GLY A 51 -4.93 12.57 -18.79
C GLY A 51 -3.97 11.57 -19.43
N GLN A 52 -2.81 11.28 -18.83
CA GLN A 52 -2.01 10.15 -19.32
C GLN A 52 -2.78 8.83 -19.10
N GLN A 53 -2.84 8.01 -20.16
CA GLN A 53 -3.37 6.66 -20.09
C GLN A 53 -2.59 5.86 -19.02
N PRO A 54 -3.26 5.02 -18.21
CA PRO A 54 -2.56 4.18 -17.25
C PRO A 54 -1.51 3.31 -17.95
N LEU A 55 -0.37 3.09 -17.28
CA LEU A 55 0.64 2.17 -17.75
C LEU A 55 0.03 0.77 -17.91
N THR A 56 0.41 0.12 -18.99
CA THR A 56 0.08 -1.28 -19.26
C THR A 56 0.89 -2.21 -18.35
N ALA A 57 0.42 -3.46 -18.22
CA ALA A 57 1.13 -4.48 -17.45
C ALA A 57 2.57 -4.72 -17.98
N ALA A 58 2.77 -4.61 -19.30
CA ALA A 58 4.07 -4.78 -19.93
C ALA A 58 5.03 -3.63 -19.61
N GLU A 59 4.55 -2.38 -19.63
CA GLU A 59 5.35 -1.20 -19.26
C GLU A 59 5.75 -1.26 -17.77
N LEU A 60 4.82 -1.65 -16.89
CA LEU A 60 5.12 -1.85 -15.47
C LEU A 60 6.17 -2.94 -15.27
N ALA A 61 6.05 -4.08 -15.96
CA ALA A 61 7.03 -5.17 -15.89
C ALA A 61 8.41 -4.77 -16.45
N ALA A 62 8.43 -3.93 -17.48
CA ALA A 62 9.68 -3.40 -18.05
C ALA A 62 10.38 -2.41 -17.12
N ALA A 63 9.62 -1.68 -16.29
CA ALA A 63 10.13 -0.74 -15.30
C ALA A 63 10.65 -1.44 -14.03
N LEU A 64 10.17 -2.65 -13.73
CA LEU A 64 10.65 -3.44 -12.60
C LEU A 64 12.14 -3.83 -12.75
N PRO A 65 12.86 -3.97 -11.63
CA PRO A 65 14.28 -4.23 -11.66
C PRO A 65 14.60 -5.62 -12.24
N ARG A 66 15.70 -5.67 -12.99
CA ARG A 66 16.26 -6.91 -13.53
C ARG A 66 17.39 -7.42 -12.66
N GLN A 67 17.83 -8.64 -12.91
CA GLN A 67 18.97 -9.23 -12.22
C GLN A 67 20.21 -8.32 -12.31
N GLY A 68 20.84 -8.06 -11.15
CA GLY A 68 22.01 -7.19 -11.03
C GLY A 68 21.71 -5.68 -10.97
N ALA A 69 20.47 -5.24 -11.15
CA ALA A 69 20.11 -3.82 -11.16
C ALA A 69 19.94 -3.22 -9.75
N LEU A 70 19.77 -4.04 -8.71
CA LEU A 70 19.55 -3.61 -7.33
C LEU A 70 20.78 -3.86 -6.46
N PRO A 71 21.53 -2.82 -6.06
CA PRO A 71 22.63 -2.97 -5.11
C PRO A 71 22.12 -3.57 -3.79
N GLY A 72 22.73 -4.67 -3.34
CA GLY A 72 22.37 -5.31 -2.07
C GLY A 72 21.23 -6.33 -2.17
N TYR A 73 20.57 -6.45 -3.33
CA TYR A 73 19.46 -7.40 -3.55
C TYR A 73 19.73 -8.31 -4.76
N ARG A 74 19.12 -9.47 -4.74
CA ARG A 74 18.94 -10.34 -5.92
C ARG A 74 17.48 -10.30 -6.37
N VAL A 75 17.27 -10.33 -7.68
CA VAL A 75 15.96 -10.56 -8.28
C VAL A 75 15.78 -12.08 -8.43
N ASN A 76 14.72 -12.63 -7.84
CA ASN A 76 14.55 -14.07 -7.70
C ASN A 76 13.88 -14.74 -8.91
N SER A 77 13.12 -13.99 -9.71
CA SER A 77 12.44 -14.49 -10.91
C SER A 77 12.19 -13.36 -11.91
N ALA A 78 11.72 -13.72 -13.10
CA ALA A 78 11.16 -12.74 -14.02
C ALA A 78 9.93 -12.05 -13.39
N PRO A 79 9.65 -10.78 -13.75
CA PRO A 79 8.43 -10.10 -13.30
C PRO A 79 7.16 -10.81 -13.78
N GLU A 80 6.15 -10.85 -12.92
CA GLU A 80 4.81 -11.32 -13.24
C GLU A 80 3.93 -10.10 -13.54
N ALA A 81 3.27 -10.08 -14.68
CA ALA A 81 2.44 -8.95 -15.13
C ALA A 81 0.97 -9.38 -15.30
N ARG A 82 0.04 -8.51 -14.91
CA ARG A 82 -1.41 -8.74 -15.01
C ARG A 82 -2.12 -7.47 -15.50
N THR A 83 -3.10 -7.66 -16.37
CA THR A 83 -4.00 -6.59 -16.81
C THR A 83 -5.26 -6.60 -15.96
N GLY A 84 -5.73 -5.41 -15.58
CA GLY A 84 -6.94 -5.23 -14.79
C GLY A 84 -6.75 -5.50 -13.29
N ALA A 85 -7.82 -5.24 -12.55
CA ALA A 85 -7.84 -5.42 -11.11
C ALA A 85 -7.85 -6.91 -10.73
N GLU A 86 -7.06 -7.24 -9.70
CA GLU A 86 -7.12 -8.54 -9.03
C GLU A 86 -8.08 -8.45 -7.83
N LYS A 87 -8.65 -9.60 -7.47
CA LYS A 87 -9.45 -9.74 -6.25
C LYS A 87 -8.75 -10.72 -5.34
N SER A 88 -8.73 -10.38 -4.05
CA SER A 88 -8.27 -11.29 -3.02
C SER A 88 -9.12 -12.57 -3.04
N ASP A 89 -8.45 -13.70 -2.92
CA ASP A 89 -9.07 -15.03 -2.84
C ASP A 89 -9.70 -15.30 -1.47
N HIS A 90 -9.47 -14.41 -0.51
CA HIS A 90 -9.99 -14.49 0.84
C HIS A 90 -10.43 -13.14 1.40
N SER A 91 -11.19 -13.20 2.50
CA SER A 91 -11.70 -12.02 3.20
C SER A 91 -11.18 -11.90 4.64
N VAL A 92 -10.89 -10.66 5.03
CA VAL A 92 -10.49 -10.32 6.40
C VAL A 92 -11.68 -9.86 7.24
N ARG A 93 -11.49 -9.82 8.57
CA ARG A 93 -12.49 -9.34 9.53
C ARG A 93 -11.87 -8.35 10.51
N PRO A 94 -12.42 -7.13 10.66
CA PRO A 94 -13.56 -6.59 9.92
C PRO A 94 -13.21 -6.29 8.45
N ALA A 95 -14.22 -6.23 7.57
CA ALA A 95 -14.03 -6.01 6.14
C ALA A 95 -13.34 -4.67 5.79
N ALA A 96 -13.44 -3.68 6.69
CA ALA A 96 -12.75 -2.40 6.56
C ALA A 96 -11.21 -2.53 6.51
N CYS A 97 -10.65 -3.65 6.97
CA CYS A 97 -9.21 -3.90 6.98
C CYS A 97 -8.71 -4.58 5.70
N GLN A 98 -9.60 -4.90 4.76
CA GLN A 98 -9.24 -5.57 3.50
C GLN A 98 -8.15 -4.83 2.71
N PRO A 99 -8.13 -3.48 2.63
CA PRO A 99 -7.06 -2.76 1.93
C PRO A 99 -5.65 -3.08 2.47
N LEU A 100 -5.50 -3.29 3.79
CA LEU A 100 -4.20 -3.62 4.40
C LEU A 100 -3.72 -5.00 3.96
N GLU A 101 -4.63 -5.96 3.90
CA GLU A 101 -4.35 -7.32 3.45
C GLU A 101 -4.08 -7.38 1.93
N ASP A 102 -4.85 -6.64 1.14
CA ASP A 102 -4.65 -6.57 -0.31
C ASP A 102 -3.26 -6.01 -0.63
N ALA A 103 -2.84 -4.95 0.07
CA ALA A 103 -1.50 -4.39 -0.06
C ALA A 103 -0.41 -5.39 0.36
N ARG A 104 -0.60 -6.15 1.46
CA ARG A 104 0.33 -7.21 1.90
C ARG A 104 0.46 -8.33 0.87
N SER A 105 -0.66 -8.78 0.30
CA SER A 105 -0.70 -9.89 -0.66
C SER A 105 -0.30 -9.47 -2.08
N GLY A 106 -0.08 -8.18 -2.33
CA GLY A 106 0.21 -7.64 -3.65
C GLY A 106 -0.98 -7.78 -4.61
N VAL A 107 -2.21 -7.69 -4.09
CA VAL A 107 -3.44 -7.68 -4.89
C VAL A 107 -3.65 -6.28 -5.45
N PHE A 108 -3.80 -6.16 -6.76
CA PHE A 108 -3.93 -4.88 -7.46
C PHE A 108 -5.39 -4.41 -7.53
N ALA A 109 -6.08 -4.30 -6.39
CA ALA A 109 -7.49 -3.91 -6.33
C ALA A 109 -7.73 -2.56 -7.03
N ASP A 110 -8.77 -2.48 -7.86
CA ASP A 110 -9.16 -1.30 -8.64
C ASP A 110 -8.10 -0.71 -9.59
N SER A 111 -6.96 -1.40 -9.77
CA SER A 111 -5.92 -1.00 -10.70
C SER A 111 -6.31 -1.25 -12.17
N ALA A 112 -5.69 -0.52 -13.08
CA ALA A 112 -5.77 -0.78 -14.52
C ALA A 112 -4.80 -1.88 -14.94
N ALA A 113 -3.64 -1.97 -14.29
CA ALA A 113 -2.64 -3.01 -14.50
C ALA A 113 -1.70 -3.11 -13.28
N GLY A 114 -1.03 -4.25 -13.16
CA GLY A 114 0.03 -4.46 -12.18
C GLY A 114 1.14 -5.35 -12.69
N ALA A 115 2.31 -5.20 -12.10
CA ALA A 115 3.42 -6.12 -12.24
C ALA A 115 4.14 -6.27 -10.90
N ARG A 116 4.70 -7.45 -10.61
CA ARG A 116 5.45 -7.71 -9.39
C ARG A 116 6.70 -8.53 -9.64
N VAL A 117 7.70 -8.38 -8.78
CA VAL A 117 8.92 -9.18 -8.81
C VAL A 117 9.39 -9.50 -7.39
N PRO A 118 9.65 -10.78 -7.07
CA PRO A 118 10.27 -11.15 -5.80
C PRO A 118 11.76 -10.80 -5.82
N ILE A 119 12.21 -10.19 -4.73
CA ILE A 119 13.61 -9.87 -4.46
C ILE A 119 14.06 -10.44 -3.12
N SER A 120 15.36 -10.53 -2.91
CA SER A 120 15.93 -10.89 -1.60
C SER A 120 17.20 -10.10 -1.32
N PRO A 121 17.43 -9.65 -0.09
CA PRO A 121 18.72 -9.12 0.34
C PRO A 121 19.82 -10.16 0.16
N LEU A 122 21.02 -9.74 -0.26
CA LEU A 122 22.15 -10.64 -0.45
C LEU A 122 22.76 -11.17 0.86
N LYS A 123 22.60 -10.42 1.96
CA LYS A 123 23.24 -10.68 3.26
C LYS A 123 22.30 -11.20 4.34
N PHE A 124 21.01 -11.32 4.04
CA PHE A 124 20.00 -11.70 5.01
C PHE A 124 19.12 -12.78 4.39
N ALA A 125 19.04 -13.93 5.06
CA ALA A 125 18.09 -14.98 4.75
C ALA A 125 17.35 -15.32 6.07
N PRO A 126 16.01 -15.51 6.06
CA PRO A 126 15.10 -15.51 4.93
C PRO A 126 14.03 -14.38 4.99
N PRO A 127 14.36 -13.12 4.64
CA PRO A 127 13.31 -12.20 4.26
C PRO A 127 12.90 -12.49 2.81
N THR A 128 11.62 -12.74 2.60
CA THR A 128 11.02 -12.69 1.26
C THR A 128 10.50 -11.29 1.06
N GLU A 129 11.01 -10.61 0.03
CA GLU A 129 10.62 -9.26 -0.29
C GLU A 129 10.02 -9.22 -1.70
N THR A 130 8.97 -8.44 -1.91
CA THR A 130 8.30 -8.33 -3.19
C THR A 130 8.07 -6.86 -3.53
N LEU A 131 8.57 -6.46 -4.69
CA LEU A 131 8.25 -5.17 -5.28
C LEU A 131 7.06 -5.32 -6.22
N THR A 132 6.08 -4.47 -6.05
CA THR A 132 4.86 -4.41 -6.85
C THR A 132 4.71 -3.02 -7.44
N PHE A 133 4.56 -2.92 -8.76
CA PHE A 133 4.14 -1.71 -9.44
C PHE A 133 2.70 -1.86 -9.91
N THR A 134 1.85 -0.88 -9.62
CA THR A 134 0.46 -0.82 -10.09
C THR A 134 0.19 0.53 -10.74
N SER A 135 -0.63 0.53 -11.78
CA SER A 135 -1.08 1.76 -12.43
C SER A 135 -2.60 1.87 -12.35
N TYR A 136 -3.08 3.08 -12.12
CA TYR A 136 -4.48 3.38 -11.92
C TYR A 136 -4.99 4.34 -12.99
N ARG A 137 -6.31 4.33 -13.16
CA ARG A 137 -7.01 5.44 -13.83
C ARG A 137 -6.86 6.74 -13.01
N PRO A 138 -7.10 7.92 -13.62
CA PRO A 138 -6.96 9.20 -12.93
C PRO A 138 -7.61 9.21 -11.55
N ARG A 139 -6.88 9.70 -10.54
CA ARG A 139 -7.21 9.73 -9.11
C ARG A 139 -7.22 8.38 -8.39
N GLY A 140 -7.06 7.26 -9.10
CA GLY A 140 -7.16 5.94 -8.48
C GLY A 140 -5.98 5.64 -7.55
N ALA A 141 -4.77 6.07 -7.89
CA ALA A 141 -3.60 5.87 -7.02
C ALA A 141 -3.73 6.67 -5.71
N ALA A 142 -4.22 7.91 -5.80
CA ALA A 142 -4.49 8.74 -4.63
C ALA A 142 -5.62 8.14 -3.76
N ALA A 143 -6.70 7.64 -4.38
CA ALA A 143 -7.78 6.97 -3.67
C ALA A 143 -7.32 5.68 -2.97
N HIS A 144 -6.45 4.89 -3.60
CA HIS A 144 -5.84 3.71 -2.99
C HIS A 144 -5.01 4.06 -1.75
N LEU A 145 -4.14 5.07 -1.83
CA LEU A 145 -3.34 5.48 -0.67
C LEU A 145 -4.21 6.02 0.48
N ALA A 146 -5.30 6.74 0.14
CA ALA A 146 -6.27 7.21 1.12
C ALA A 146 -7.05 6.06 1.79
N SER A 147 -7.39 5.00 1.05
CA SER A 147 -8.07 3.83 1.60
C SER A 147 -7.17 3.06 2.56
N LEU A 148 -5.88 2.92 2.26
CA LEU A 148 -4.89 2.34 3.17
C LEU A 148 -4.78 3.17 4.46
N THR A 149 -4.68 4.50 4.34
CA THR A 149 -4.61 5.40 5.50
C THR A 149 -5.85 5.26 6.38
N THR A 150 -7.04 5.23 5.78
CA THR A 150 -8.31 5.04 6.49
C THR A 150 -8.37 3.69 7.19
N ALA A 151 -7.93 2.62 6.52
CA ALA A 151 -7.90 1.28 7.09
C ALA A 151 -6.92 1.19 8.27
N LEU A 152 -5.75 1.84 8.19
CA LEU A 152 -4.79 1.89 9.30
C LEU A 152 -5.35 2.56 10.56
N ASP A 153 -6.17 3.61 10.40
CA ASP A 153 -6.79 4.28 11.54
C ASP A 153 -7.94 3.47 12.15
N ALA A 154 -8.63 2.66 11.33
CA ALA A 154 -9.77 1.85 11.77
C ALA A 154 -9.38 0.46 12.30
N CYS A 155 -8.21 -0.06 11.92
CA CYS A 155 -7.84 -1.45 12.11
C CYS A 155 -6.53 -1.59 12.90
N PRO A 156 -6.56 -1.52 14.25
CA PRO A 156 -5.40 -1.86 15.07
C PRO A 156 -5.07 -3.36 15.01
N SER A 157 -6.06 -4.17 14.63
CA SER A 157 -5.87 -5.59 14.31
C SER A 157 -6.98 -6.06 13.37
N PHE A 158 -6.74 -7.17 12.68
CA PHE A 158 -7.75 -7.88 11.91
C PHE A 158 -7.52 -9.38 11.93
N SER A 159 -8.52 -10.16 11.53
CA SER A 159 -8.40 -11.59 11.37
C SER A 159 -8.35 -11.97 9.90
N MET A 160 -7.48 -12.89 9.50
CA MET A 160 -7.38 -13.43 8.14
C MET A 160 -7.23 -14.97 8.17
N PRO A 161 -7.69 -15.70 7.14
CA PRO A 161 -7.42 -17.13 7.01
C PRO A 161 -5.94 -17.35 6.66
N THR A 162 -5.36 -18.38 7.26
CA THR A 162 -4.08 -18.96 6.88
C THR A 162 -4.26 -19.86 5.66
N ARG A 163 -3.13 -20.31 5.08
CA ARG A 163 -3.14 -21.35 4.02
C ARG A 163 -3.78 -22.68 4.44
N TYR A 164 -4.01 -22.89 5.74
CA TYR A 164 -4.65 -24.08 6.29
C TYR A 164 -6.14 -23.88 6.60
N GLY A 165 -6.70 -22.71 6.25
CA GLY A 165 -8.11 -22.36 6.50
C GLY A 165 -8.40 -21.87 7.92
N GLU A 166 -7.48 -22.07 8.87
CA GLU A 166 -7.58 -21.50 10.22
C GLU A 166 -7.42 -19.98 10.18
N ARG A 167 -8.16 -19.25 11.02
CA ARG A 167 -8.01 -17.80 11.11
C ARG A 167 -6.98 -17.43 12.17
N VAL A 168 -6.11 -16.48 11.84
CA VAL A 168 -5.17 -15.85 12.77
C VAL A 168 -5.59 -14.42 13.05
N SER A 169 -5.17 -13.89 14.20
CA SER A 169 -5.21 -12.46 14.51
C SER A 169 -3.93 -11.81 14.02
N VAL A 170 -4.07 -10.69 13.34
CA VAL A 170 -2.98 -9.89 12.79
C VAL A 170 -3.02 -8.54 13.49
N ASP A 171 -1.96 -8.21 14.21
CA ASP A 171 -1.76 -6.91 14.80
C ASP A 171 -1.21 -5.94 13.75
N VAL A 172 -1.69 -4.70 13.78
CA VAL A 172 -1.35 -3.66 12.81
C VAL A 172 -0.76 -2.48 13.56
N ALA A 173 0.35 -1.94 13.04
CA ALA A 173 0.92 -0.69 13.55
C ALA A 173 1.39 0.19 12.38
N ARG A 174 1.18 1.50 12.47
CA ARG A 174 1.88 2.43 11.57
C ARG A 174 3.38 2.33 11.81
N ALA A 175 4.17 2.32 10.74
CA ALA A 175 5.63 2.36 10.90
C ALA A 175 6.06 3.79 11.30
N GLU A 176 6.91 3.90 12.31
CA GLU A 176 7.48 5.19 12.76
C GLU A 176 8.46 5.75 11.72
N ASP A 177 9.22 4.87 11.07
CA ASP A 177 10.22 5.20 10.06
C ASP A 177 9.58 5.32 8.66
N GLN A 178 8.73 6.33 8.45
CA GLN A 178 8.14 6.59 7.13
C GLN A 178 9.22 6.99 6.11
N VAL A 179 9.11 6.46 4.90
CA VAL A 179 10.05 6.76 3.81
C VAL A 179 9.56 7.95 3.01
N SER A 180 10.41 8.96 2.82
CA SER A 180 10.13 10.11 1.96
C SER A 180 10.51 9.81 0.51
N ALA A 181 9.70 9.00 -0.17
CA ALA A 181 9.83 8.70 -1.59
C ALA A 181 8.52 9.02 -2.35
N GLY A 182 8.64 9.37 -3.63
CA GLY A 182 7.49 9.71 -4.48
C GLY A 182 6.77 10.99 -4.05
N ASP A 183 5.49 11.08 -4.41
CA ASP A 183 4.60 12.20 -4.08
C ASP A 183 3.98 12.06 -2.69
N ALA A 184 3.76 10.81 -2.25
CA ALA A 184 3.20 10.46 -0.96
C ALA A 184 3.50 9.00 -0.65
N SER A 185 3.58 8.64 0.62
CA SER A 185 3.85 7.27 1.05
C SER A 185 3.06 6.92 2.32
N VAL A 186 2.87 5.62 2.53
CA VAL A 186 2.38 5.05 3.79
C VAL A 186 3.10 3.74 4.06
N SER A 187 3.64 3.60 5.25
CA SER A 187 4.26 2.38 5.75
C SER A 187 3.56 1.85 6.99
N PHE A 188 3.36 0.54 7.06
CA PHE A 188 2.76 -0.13 8.20
C PHE A 188 3.35 -1.52 8.42
N ARG A 189 3.25 -1.98 9.66
CA ARG A 189 3.72 -3.28 10.12
C ARG A 189 2.54 -4.17 10.41
N LEU A 190 2.67 -5.43 10.05
CA LEU A 190 1.76 -6.51 10.42
C LEU A 190 2.53 -7.54 11.24
N HIS A 191 1.90 -8.07 12.28
CA HIS A 191 2.46 -9.15 13.09
C HIS A 191 1.38 -10.19 13.39
N TRP A 192 1.72 -11.46 13.26
CA TRP A 192 0.88 -12.55 13.76
C TRP A 192 1.73 -13.74 14.16
N ALA A 193 1.18 -14.59 15.02
CA ALA A 193 1.76 -15.87 15.38
C ALA A 193 0.97 -17.02 14.75
N THR A 194 1.68 -18.05 14.32
CA THR A 194 1.09 -19.32 13.87
C THR A 194 1.70 -20.47 14.65
N THR A 195 0.86 -21.41 15.08
CA THR A 195 1.32 -22.65 15.72
C THR A 195 1.02 -23.83 14.79
N ALA A 196 2.05 -24.53 14.35
CA ALA A 196 1.92 -25.72 13.54
C ALA A 196 2.78 -26.85 14.12
N LYS A 197 2.17 -28.00 14.38
CA LYS A 197 2.85 -29.21 14.91
C LYS A 197 3.68 -28.94 16.18
N GLY A 198 3.16 -28.12 17.09
CA GLY A 198 3.83 -27.76 18.35
C GLY A 198 4.95 -26.73 18.21
N PHE A 199 5.19 -26.19 17.02
CA PHE A 199 6.12 -25.09 16.79
C PHE A 199 5.35 -23.80 16.54
N THR A 200 5.68 -22.75 17.30
CA THR A 200 5.12 -21.41 17.09
C THR A 200 6.13 -20.55 16.34
N SER A 201 5.67 -19.88 15.29
CA SER A 201 6.43 -18.86 14.56
C SER A 201 5.70 -17.53 14.58
N ASP A 202 6.44 -16.47 14.87
CA ASP A 202 6.03 -15.10 14.68
C ASP A 202 6.39 -14.67 13.26
N THR A 203 5.43 -14.08 12.55
CA THR A 203 5.65 -13.45 11.24
C THR A 203 5.54 -11.95 11.39
N TYR A 204 6.55 -11.22 10.91
CA TYR A 204 6.60 -9.78 10.87
C TYR A 204 6.65 -9.32 9.43
N VAL A 205 5.72 -8.46 9.02
CA VAL A 205 5.70 -7.86 7.68
C VAL A 205 5.82 -6.35 7.79
N LEU A 206 6.63 -5.75 6.94
CA LEU A 206 6.61 -4.33 6.65
C LEU A 206 6.06 -4.14 5.25
N VAL A 207 4.98 -3.37 5.13
CA VAL A 207 4.42 -2.92 3.86
C VAL A 207 4.73 -1.44 3.72
N THR A 208 5.34 -1.04 2.61
CA THR A 208 5.57 0.36 2.25
C THR A 208 4.99 0.65 0.88
N THR A 209 4.02 1.53 0.83
CA THR A 209 3.34 1.95 -0.40
C THR A 209 3.74 3.38 -0.72
N VAL A 210 4.23 3.62 -1.93
CA VAL A 210 4.72 4.90 -2.44
C VAL A 210 3.97 5.26 -3.71
N ARG A 211 3.39 6.46 -3.75
CA ARG A 211 2.71 7.01 -4.91
C ARG A 211 3.65 7.83 -5.78
N SER A 212 3.59 7.61 -7.09
CA SER A 212 4.20 8.46 -8.11
C SER A 212 3.16 8.68 -9.20
N GLY A 213 2.61 9.90 -9.29
CA GLY A 213 1.51 10.23 -10.17
C GLY A 213 0.29 9.33 -9.97
N GLU A 214 -0.12 8.64 -11.04
CA GLU A 214 -1.21 7.65 -11.08
C GLU A 214 -0.71 6.19 -10.97
N ALA A 215 0.48 6.00 -10.41
CA ALA A 215 1.04 4.68 -10.17
C ALA A 215 1.50 4.56 -8.71
N ILE A 216 1.56 3.32 -8.25
CA ILE A 216 1.95 2.96 -6.90
C ILE A 216 3.07 1.91 -6.98
N LEU A 217 4.13 2.13 -6.20
CA LEU A 217 5.07 1.11 -5.78
C LEU A 217 4.62 0.58 -4.42
N THR A 218 4.49 -0.72 -4.27
CA THR A 218 4.34 -1.38 -2.96
C THR A 218 5.50 -2.33 -2.76
N ASP A 219 6.25 -2.12 -1.68
CA ASP A 219 7.26 -3.03 -1.17
C ASP A 219 6.67 -3.82 0.02
N VAL A 220 6.83 -5.14 0.00
CA VAL A 220 6.40 -6.03 1.08
C VAL A 220 7.60 -6.86 1.50
N ALA A 221 8.12 -6.60 2.69
CA ALA A 221 9.20 -7.36 3.31
C ALA A 221 8.64 -8.20 4.47
N ASP A 222 8.71 -9.52 4.35
CA ASP A 222 8.26 -10.50 5.35
C ASP A 222 9.47 -11.13 6.04
N THR A 223 9.42 -11.32 7.36
CA THR A 223 10.34 -12.21 8.08
C THR A 223 9.59 -13.07 9.10
N GLY A 224 9.80 -14.38 9.00
CA GLY A 224 9.35 -15.36 10.01
C GLY A 224 10.46 -15.72 10.99
N VAL A 225 10.17 -15.70 12.28
CA VAL A 225 11.06 -16.13 13.35
C VAL A 225 10.39 -17.10 14.30
N GLY A 226 11.16 -18.07 14.79
CA GLY A 226 10.65 -19.02 15.78
C GLY A 226 10.41 -18.37 17.14
N SER A 227 9.38 -18.82 17.86
CA SER A 227 9.01 -18.29 19.17
C SER A 227 10.08 -18.51 20.24
N GLN A 228 11.05 -19.41 20.01
CA GLN A 228 12.18 -19.67 20.89
C GLN A 228 13.22 -18.54 20.94
N LEU A 229 13.17 -17.58 20.02
CA LEU A 229 14.04 -16.41 20.08
C LEU A 229 13.58 -15.47 21.19
N SER A 230 14.53 -14.85 21.90
CA SER A 230 14.20 -13.75 22.81
C SER A 230 13.71 -12.53 22.03
N ASP A 231 12.95 -11.65 22.67
CA ASP A 231 12.43 -10.43 22.03
C ASP A 231 13.53 -9.55 21.44
N ALA A 232 14.68 -9.46 22.12
CA ALA A 232 15.84 -8.73 21.62
C ALA A 232 16.36 -9.33 20.30
N LYS A 233 16.36 -10.66 20.17
CA LYS A 233 16.72 -11.32 18.92
C LYS A 233 15.64 -11.12 17.86
N LYS A 234 14.35 -11.28 18.20
CA LYS A 234 13.24 -11.03 17.26
C LYS A 234 13.30 -9.62 16.67
N ARG A 235 13.60 -8.60 17.49
CA ARG A 235 13.78 -7.22 17.05
C ARG A 235 14.87 -7.04 15.98
N ALA A 236 15.94 -7.84 16.03
CA ALA A 236 17.01 -7.79 15.03
C ALA A 236 16.57 -8.33 13.65
N PHE A 237 15.49 -9.11 13.60
CA PHE A 237 14.90 -9.66 12.38
C PHE A 237 13.73 -8.85 11.84
N LEU A 238 13.30 -7.78 12.52
CA LEU A 238 12.21 -6.95 12.02
C LEU A 238 12.62 -6.31 10.69
N PRO A 239 11.81 -6.47 9.63
CA PRO A 239 12.06 -5.79 8.37
C PRO A 239 12.16 -4.28 8.60
N LYS A 240 13.12 -3.64 7.95
CA LYS A 240 13.33 -2.20 7.99
C LYS A 240 13.14 -1.63 6.60
N PRO A 241 12.58 -0.41 6.46
CA PRO A 241 12.48 0.21 5.16
C PRO A 241 13.88 0.44 4.58
N ASP A 242 14.06 0.10 3.30
CA ASP A 242 15.24 0.50 2.53
C ASP A 242 14.88 1.73 1.69
N GLU A 243 15.13 2.91 2.25
CA GLU A 243 14.82 4.19 1.60
C GLU A 243 15.52 4.33 0.24
N ARG A 244 16.74 3.80 0.09
CA ARG A 244 17.48 3.87 -1.17
C ARG A 244 16.81 3.01 -2.23
N LEU A 245 16.41 1.79 -1.87
CA LEU A 245 15.64 0.92 -2.76
C LEU A 245 14.35 1.62 -3.17
N LEU A 246 13.52 2.02 -2.21
CA LEU A 246 12.21 2.64 -2.46
C LEU A 246 12.30 3.89 -3.33
N LYS A 247 13.25 4.79 -3.05
CA LYS A 247 13.48 5.98 -3.88
C LYS A 247 13.88 5.62 -5.31
N SER A 248 14.83 4.69 -5.48
CA SER A 248 15.26 4.25 -6.82
C SER A 248 14.13 3.63 -7.65
N GLN A 249 13.24 2.88 -6.99
CA GLN A 249 12.10 2.22 -7.63
C GLN A 249 10.96 3.20 -7.92
N ALA A 250 10.69 4.15 -7.01
CA ALA A 250 9.75 5.23 -7.26
C ALA A 250 10.19 6.09 -8.46
N ASP A 251 11.50 6.41 -8.56
CA ASP A 251 12.04 7.14 -9.70
C ASP A 251 11.93 6.34 -11.02
N ALA A 252 12.12 5.01 -10.96
CA ALA A 252 11.95 4.14 -12.13
C ALA A 252 10.49 4.11 -12.60
N LEU A 253 9.55 4.02 -11.66
CA LEU A 253 8.12 4.06 -11.95
C LEU A 253 7.69 5.41 -12.53
N GLY A 254 8.16 6.52 -11.95
CA GLY A 254 7.89 7.86 -12.46
C GLY A 254 8.45 8.11 -13.87
N ARG A 255 9.62 7.54 -14.20
CA ARG A 255 10.15 7.58 -15.57
C ARG A 255 9.26 6.81 -16.55
N ALA A 256 8.75 5.64 -16.15
CA ALA A 256 7.88 4.85 -17.01
C ALA A 256 6.58 5.61 -17.37
N GLN A 257 6.04 6.41 -16.46
CA GLN A 257 4.87 7.26 -16.73
C GLN A 257 5.12 8.39 -17.75
N HIS A 258 6.38 8.72 -18.02
CA HIS A 258 6.77 9.81 -18.93
C HIS A 258 7.51 9.32 -20.18
N ALA A 259 7.66 8.01 -20.36
CA ALA A 259 8.24 7.39 -21.55
C ALA A 259 7.22 7.31 -22.69
#